data_AF-A0A368ELU0-F1
#
_entry.id   AF-A0A368ELU0-F1
#
_cell.length_a   1.000
_cell.length_b   1.000
_cell.length_c   1.000
_cell.angle_alpha   90.00
_cell.angle_beta   90.00
_cell.angle_gamma   90.00
#
_symmetry.space_group_name_H-M   'P 1'
#
loop_
_entity.id
_entity.type
_entity.pdbx_description
1 polymer ?
#
loop_
_entity_poly.entity_id
_entity_poly.type
_entity_poly.pdbx_seq_one_letter_code
_entity_poly.pdbx_strand_id
1 'polypeptide(L)'
;MTSFPRQSAASEITAPVSLTGPDGRLNPDAVGWARQPLIETGGIGTRRSWGRNKRWEYWNVMTPRFIVGITVSAIDYAAVHEVWVFDRASERAVHGGATVIPARGVSLPATLGGGPAVARAKDLRIRIEDVAGGSRIQAEIPGATVDVVAERPDEHDCLAVVVPWSTRRFQYTVKDVARPAVGEITVGSERYHLPSGQSWAVLDHGRGRWPYDITWNWG
;
A
#
# COMPACT_ATOMS: atom_id res chain seq x y z
N MET A 1 22.28 -3.67 -24.11
CA MET A 1 21.03 -2.96 -23.78
C MET A 1 19.91 -3.58 -24.59
N THR A 2 19.17 -4.53 -24.01
CA THR A 2 17.98 -5.06 -24.66
C THR A 2 16.87 -4.03 -24.48
N SER A 3 16.54 -3.34 -25.57
CA SER A 3 15.36 -2.49 -25.69
C SER A 3 14.12 -3.30 -25.33
N PHE A 4 13.37 -2.89 -24.31
CA PHE A 4 12.01 -3.37 -24.13
C PHE A 4 11.17 -2.78 -25.25
N PRO A 5 10.34 -3.58 -25.94
CA PRO A 5 9.49 -3.06 -26.99
C PRO A 5 8.64 -1.91 -26.44
N ARG A 6 8.39 -0.89 -27.28
CA ARG A 6 7.41 0.17 -26.97
C ARG A 6 6.15 -0.50 -26.43
N GLN A 7 5.68 -0.01 -25.27
CA GLN A 7 4.47 -0.50 -24.62
C GLN A 7 3.34 -0.53 -25.65
N SER A 8 2.97 -1.72 -26.12
CA SER A 8 1.69 -1.93 -26.81
C SER A 8 0.59 -1.48 -25.84
N ALA A 9 -0.57 -1.04 -26.36
CA ALA A 9 -1.72 -0.73 -25.52
C ALA A 9 -1.92 -1.88 -24.52
N ALA A 10 -1.69 -1.61 -23.24
CA ALA A 10 -1.71 -2.65 -22.22
C ALA A 10 -3.12 -3.25 -22.17
N SER A 11 -3.22 -4.57 -22.27
CA SER A 11 -4.51 -5.25 -22.24
C SER A 11 -5.11 -5.20 -20.84
N GLU A 12 -6.42 -5.05 -20.78
CA GLU A 12 -7.17 -5.18 -19.53
C GLU A 12 -7.19 -6.65 -19.11
N ILE A 13 -6.82 -6.91 -17.85
CA ILE A 13 -6.90 -8.20 -17.19
C ILE A 13 -8.26 -8.27 -16.51
N THR A 14 -9.05 -9.27 -16.88
CA THR A 14 -10.44 -9.45 -16.42
C THR A 14 -10.64 -10.73 -15.59
N ALA A 15 -9.60 -11.54 -15.44
CA ALA A 15 -9.60 -12.76 -14.62
C ALA A 15 -8.35 -12.82 -13.72
N PRO A 16 -8.42 -13.52 -12.57
CA PRO A 16 -7.26 -13.69 -11.70
C PRO A 16 -6.03 -14.26 -12.43
N VAL A 17 -4.86 -13.70 -12.16
CA VAL A 17 -3.60 -14.14 -12.77
C VAL A 17 -2.44 -14.00 -11.78
N SER A 18 -1.58 -15.01 -11.72
CA SER A 18 -0.39 -14.94 -10.87
C SER A 18 0.67 -14.02 -11.49
N LEU A 19 1.21 -13.09 -10.69
CA LEU A 19 2.25 -12.14 -11.09
C LEU A 19 3.54 -12.84 -11.55
N THR A 20 3.85 -14.00 -10.98
CA THR A 20 5.07 -14.75 -11.30
C THR A 20 4.76 -16.19 -11.66
N GLY A 21 5.47 -16.72 -12.65
CA GLY A 21 5.45 -18.15 -12.96
C GLY A 21 6.20 -19.02 -11.93
N PRO A 22 6.21 -20.35 -12.10
CA PRO A 22 6.89 -21.29 -11.20
C PRO A 22 8.40 -21.06 -11.08
N ASP A 23 9.03 -20.51 -12.12
CA ASP A 23 10.43 -20.12 -12.12
C ASP A 23 10.68 -18.76 -11.40
N GLY A 24 9.64 -18.21 -10.79
CA GLY A 24 9.64 -16.95 -10.07
C GLY A 24 9.83 -15.73 -10.96
N ARG A 25 9.94 -15.87 -12.29
CA ARG A 25 10.00 -14.72 -13.21
C ARG A 25 8.61 -14.13 -13.42
N LEU A 26 8.58 -12.90 -13.91
CA LEU A 26 7.34 -12.23 -14.30
C LEU A 26 6.55 -13.14 -15.26
N ASN A 27 5.28 -13.35 -14.94
CA ASN A 27 4.34 -13.99 -15.84
C ASN A 27 3.97 -13.00 -16.96
N PRO A 28 4.24 -13.29 -18.25
CA PRO A 28 3.85 -12.41 -19.35
C PRO A 28 2.35 -12.12 -19.40
N ASP A 29 1.52 -13.09 -18.99
CA ASP A 29 0.05 -12.95 -18.99
C ASP A 29 -0.45 -11.99 -17.89
N ALA A 30 0.40 -11.68 -16.90
CA ALA A 30 0.11 -10.68 -15.87
C ALA A 30 0.46 -9.25 -16.31
N VAL A 31 1.07 -9.05 -17.48
CA VAL A 31 1.45 -7.72 -17.97
C VAL A 31 0.24 -7.02 -18.57
N GLY A 32 -0.33 -6.09 -17.80
CA GLY A 32 -1.52 -5.35 -18.20
C GLY A 32 -1.98 -4.42 -17.08
N TRP A 33 -3.25 -4.03 -17.16
CA TRP A 33 -3.94 -3.29 -16.12
C TRP A 33 -5.27 -3.97 -15.78
N ALA A 34 -5.82 -3.72 -14.60
CA ALA A 34 -7.13 -4.24 -14.19
C ALA A 34 -7.90 -3.19 -13.38
N ARG A 35 -9.23 -3.28 -13.44
CA ARG A 35 -10.17 -2.48 -12.63
C ARG A 35 -10.34 -2.98 -11.20
N GLN A 36 -9.92 -4.22 -10.96
CA GLN A 36 -10.02 -4.91 -9.68
C GLN A 36 -8.65 -5.54 -9.36
N PRO A 37 -8.33 -5.84 -8.09
CA PRO A 37 -7.04 -6.39 -7.70
C PRO A 37 -6.91 -7.89 -8.03
N LEU A 38 -6.90 -8.22 -9.32
CA LEU A 38 -6.92 -9.59 -9.85
C LEU A 38 -5.53 -10.25 -9.93
N ILE A 39 -4.46 -9.50 -9.64
CA ILE A 39 -3.09 -10.01 -9.79
C ILE A 39 -2.64 -10.61 -8.45
N GLU A 40 -2.41 -11.93 -8.44
CA GLU A 40 -1.95 -12.65 -7.27
C GLU A 40 -0.43 -12.51 -7.09
N THR A 41 0.01 -12.20 -5.89
CA THR A 41 1.42 -11.80 -5.66
C THR A 41 2.17 -12.68 -4.66
N GLY A 42 1.68 -13.91 -4.42
CA GLY A 42 2.30 -14.90 -3.53
C GLY A 42 3.75 -15.28 -3.87
N GLY A 43 4.20 -15.06 -5.10
CA GLY A 43 5.61 -15.26 -5.50
C GLY A 43 6.58 -14.15 -5.03
N ILE A 44 6.07 -13.08 -4.40
CA ILE A 44 6.86 -11.95 -3.88
C ILE A 44 7.10 -12.11 -2.38
N GLY A 45 8.32 -11.79 -1.94
CA GLY A 45 8.75 -12.01 -0.55
C GLY A 45 9.31 -13.41 -0.30
N THR A 46 9.51 -14.20 -1.37
CA THR A 46 10.18 -15.50 -1.30
C THR A 46 11.70 -15.34 -1.22
N ARG A 47 12.39 -16.31 -0.60
CA ARG A 47 13.86 -16.31 -0.45
C ARG A 47 14.63 -16.28 -1.78
N ARG A 48 14.01 -16.74 -2.87
CA ARG A 48 14.64 -16.84 -4.21
C ARG A 48 15.11 -15.49 -4.77
N SER A 49 14.51 -14.39 -4.33
CA SER A 49 14.87 -13.03 -4.76
C SER A 49 15.08 -12.10 -3.57
N TRP A 50 15.59 -12.65 -2.47
CA TRP A 50 15.89 -11.89 -1.26
C TRP A 50 16.83 -10.71 -1.57
N GLY A 51 16.57 -9.57 -0.93
CA GLY A 51 17.23 -8.29 -1.17
C GLY A 51 16.65 -7.51 -2.35
N ARG A 52 15.59 -8.03 -3.01
CA ARG A 52 14.94 -7.38 -4.16
C ARG A 52 13.44 -7.23 -3.99
N ASN A 53 12.80 -8.04 -3.15
CA ASN A 53 11.36 -7.91 -2.96
C ASN A 53 11.05 -6.59 -2.25
N LYS A 54 10.08 -5.87 -2.79
CA LYS A 54 9.50 -4.67 -2.19
C LYS A 54 8.01 -4.94 -2.01
N ARG A 55 7.51 -4.76 -0.79
CA ARG A 55 6.11 -4.94 -0.44
C ARG A 55 5.67 -3.81 0.46
N TRP A 56 4.54 -3.19 0.16
CA TRP A 56 3.95 -2.17 1.02
C TRP A 56 2.43 -2.10 0.89
N GLU A 57 1.79 -1.65 1.97
CA GLU A 57 0.51 -0.95 1.93
C GLU A 57 0.78 0.49 2.39
N TYR A 58 0.35 1.45 1.59
CA TYR A 58 0.30 2.85 1.96
C TYR A 58 -1.15 3.33 1.89
N TRP A 59 -1.58 4.04 2.92
CA TRP A 59 -2.85 4.74 2.93
C TRP A 59 -2.64 6.23 3.16
N ASN A 60 -3.33 7.03 2.37
CA ASN A 60 -3.52 8.44 2.64
C ASN A 60 -4.98 8.70 3.00
N VAL A 61 -5.24 9.40 4.11
CA VAL A 61 -6.58 9.87 4.47
C VAL A 61 -6.57 11.39 4.43
N MET A 62 -7.41 11.97 3.57
CA MET A 62 -7.61 13.39 3.44
C MET A 62 -8.94 13.78 4.06
N THR A 63 -8.89 14.78 4.92
CA THR A 63 -10.04 15.32 5.65
C THR A 63 -9.97 16.85 5.57
N PRO A 64 -11.01 17.60 5.98
CA PRO A 64 -10.96 19.06 5.94
C PRO A 64 -9.82 19.63 6.81
N ARG A 65 -9.50 18.97 7.93
CA ARG A 65 -8.49 19.42 8.90
C ARG A 65 -7.16 18.69 8.78
N PHE A 66 -7.17 17.36 8.68
CA PHE A 66 -5.97 16.53 8.67
C PHE A 66 -5.69 15.88 7.33
N ILE A 67 -4.39 15.72 7.04
CA ILE A 67 -3.87 14.79 6.04
C ILE A 67 -3.07 13.73 6.78
N VAL A 68 -3.38 12.47 6.55
CA VAL A 68 -2.75 11.34 7.24
C VAL A 68 -2.07 10.44 6.24
N GLY A 69 -0.81 10.10 6.44
CA GLY A 69 -0.07 9.08 5.69
C GLY A 69 0.30 7.91 6.60
N ILE A 70 0.02 6.69 6.17
CA ILE A 70 0.30 5.45 6.94
C ILE A 70 0.96 4.44 6.02
N THR A 71 2.15 3.95 6.41
CA THR A 71 2.95 3.00 5.63
C THR A 71 3.26 1.74 6.42
N VAL A 72 2.92 0.57 5.87
CA VAL A 72 3.44 -0.73 6.30
C VAL A 72 4.27 -1.30 5.17
N SER A 73 5.61 -1.36 5.30
CA SER A 73 6.46 -1.90 4.24
C SER A 73 7.49 -2.92 4.72
N ALA A 74 7.89 -3.80 3.81
CA ALA A 74 8.99 -4.75 3.97
C ALA A 74 9.80 -4.83 2.66
N ILE A 75 11.11 -4.62 2.77
CA ILE A 75 12.05 -4.62 1.64
C ILE A 75 13.07 -5.76 1.75
N ASP A 76 12.61 -6.92 2.20
CA ASP A 76 13.37 -8.11 2.61
C ASP A 76 14.23 -7.94 3.86
N TYR A 77 15.23 -7.07 3.83
CA TYR A 77 16.20 -6.91 4.93
C TYR A 77 15.80 -5.87 5.97
N ALA A 78 14.89 -4.95 5.62
CA ALA A 78 14.36 -3.94 6.52
C ALA A 78 12.83 -3.89 6.44
N ALA A 79 12.21 -3.58 7.58
CA ALA A 79 10.83 -3.13 7.63
C ALA A 79 10.83 -1.62 7.86
N VAL A 80 10.10 -0.86 7.04
CA VAL A 80 10.07 0.62 7.11
C VAL A 80 8.61 1.05 7.25
N HIS A 81 8.31 1.68 8.36
CA HIS A 81 6.96 2.05 8.75
C HIS A 81 6.89 3.54 9.06
N GLU A 82 5.74 4.13 8.78
CA GLU A 82 5.51 5.54 9.00
C GLU A 82 4.05 5.79 9.33
N VAL A 83 3.81 6.69 10.26
CA VAL A 83 2.53 7.36 10.49
C VAL A 83 2.84 8.85 10.54
N TRP A 84 2.18 9.60 9.68
CA TRP A 84 2.32 11.05 9.58
C TRP A 84 0.93 11.67 9.61
N VAL A 85 0.70 12.60 10.53
CA VAL A 85 -0.57 13.33 10.68
C VAL A 85 -0.27 14.81 10.60
N PHE A 86 -0.73 15.47 9.54
CA PHE A 86 -0.57 16.90 9.33
C PHE A 86 -1.88 17.63 9.60
N ASP A 87 -1.84 18.58 10.53
CA ASP A 87 -2.94 19.50 10.81
C ASP A 87 -2.84 20.72 9.90
N ARG A 88 -3.79 20.87 8.98
CA ARG A 88 -3.88 22.01 8.06
C ARG A 88 -4.22 23.32 8.76
N ALA A 89 -4.89 23.27 9.91
CA ALA A 89 -5.28 24.49 10.63
C ALA A 89 -4.08 25.13 11.35
N SER A 90 -3.21 24.30 11.93
CA SER A 90 -2.01 24.79 12.61
C SER A 90 -0.73 24.71 11.78
N GLU A 91 -0.77 24.05 10.61
CA GLU A 91 0.38 23.73 9.75
C GLU A 91 1.49 22.95 10.48
N ARG A 92 1.09 22.02 11.35
CA ARG A 92 2.02 21.19 12.15
C ARG A 92 1.79 19.73 11.87
N ALA A 93 2.86 18.95 11.96
CA ALA A 93 2.79 17.49 11.83
C ALA A 93 3.19 16.79 13.12
N VAL A 94 2.50 15.69 13.41
CA VAL A 94 2.97 14.63 14.30
C VAL A 94 3.41 13.47 13.42
N HIS A 95 4.58 12.92 13.71
CA HIS A 95 5.19 11.87 12.90
C HIS A 95 5.83 10.81 13.80
N GLY A 96 5.63 9.55 13.45
CA GLY A 96 6.35 8.41 13.99
C GLY A 96 6.79 7.50 12.86
N GLY A 97 8.08 7.19 12.83
CA GLY A 97 8.67 6.32 11.82
C GLY A 97 9.55 5.26 12.46
N ALA A 98 9.63 4.08 11.84
CA ALA A 98 10.48 3.00 12.30
C ALA A 98 11.15 2.28 11.12
N THR A 99 12.48 2.22 11.15
CA THR A 99 13.28 1.36 10.28
C THR A 99 13.86 0.22 11.12
N VAL A 100 13.38 -1.00 10.92
CA VAL A 100 13.76 -2.18 11.71
C VAL A 100 14.65 -3.10 10.87
N ILE A 101 15.89 -3.31 11.31
CA ILE A 101 16.89 -4.16 10.66
C ILE A 101 17.44 -5.19 11.66
N PRO A 102 17.42 -6.50 11.35
CA PRO A 102 16.73 -7.11 10.21
C PRO A 102 15.21 -6.95 10.35
N ALA A 103 14.49 -7.07 9.22
CA ALA A 103 13.04 -6.92 9.16
C ALA A 103 12.33 -7.80 10.21
N ARG A 104 11.64 -7.15 11.15
CA ARG A 104 10.82 -7.76 12.21
C ARG A 104 9.62 -6.88 12.50
N GLY A 105 8.61 -7.44 13.18
CA GLY A 105 7.42 -6.68 13.57
C GLY A 105 6.49 -6.30 12.41
N VAL A 106 6.71 -6.85 11.21
CA VAL A 106 5.89 -6.62 10.02
C VAL A 106 5.23 -7.90 9.55
N SER A 107 3.96 -7.82 9.19
CA SER A 107 3.24 -8.86 8.46
C SER A 107 2.50 -8.21 7.31
N LEU A 108 2.69 -8.71 6.09
CA LEU A 108 1.99 -8.25 4.89
C LEU A 108 1.35 -9.47 4.23
N PRO A 109 0.07 -9.40 3.83
CA PRO A 109 -0.56 -10.49 3.11
C PRO A 109 0.16 -10.68 1.76
N ALA A 110 0.10 -11.93 1.28
CA ALA A 110 0.68 -12.29 -0.01
C ALA A 110 0.10 -11.41 -1.12
N THR A 111 -1.22 -11.43 -1.27
CA THR A 111 -2.01 -10.66 -2.24
C THR A 111 -2.86 -9.62 -1.49
N LEU A 112 -3.16 -8.49 -2.15
CA LEU A 112 -4.09 -7.48 -1.62
C LEU A 112 -5.44 -8.13 -1.29
N GLY A 113 -6.00 -7.82 -0.12
CA GLY A 113 -7.22 -8.44 0.40
C GLY A 113 -7.04 -9.84 1.00
N GLY A 114 -5.82 -10.40 0.99
CA GLY A 114 -5.51 -11.72 1.54
C GLY A 114 -5.36 -11.78 3.06
N GLY A 115 -5.79 -10.74 3.79
CA GLY A 115 -5.66 -10.63 5.25
C GLY A 115 -4.98 -9.34 5.71
N PRO A 116 -4.70 -9.21 7.01
CA PRO A 116 -4.27 -7.94 7.58
C PRO A 116 -2.82 -7.59 7.27
N ALA A 117 -2.56 -6.32 6.99
CA ALA A 117 -1.23 -5.73 7.05
C ALA A 117 -0.98 -5.17 8.45
N VAL A 118 0.16 -5.50 9.06
CA VAL A 118 0.48 -5.15 10.44
C VAL A 118 1.93 -4.66 10.53
N ALA A 119 2.14 -3.57 11.27
CA ALA A 119 3.45 -3.11 11.71
C ALA A 119 3.47 -2.88 13.23
N ARG A 120 4.55 -3.29 13.88
CA ARG A 120 4.84 -3.03 15.29
C ARG A 120 6.31 -2.73 15.47
N ALA A 121 6.59 -1.57 16.04
CA ALA A 121 7.91 -1.15 16.47
C ALA A 121 7.80 -0.43 17.82
N LYS A 122 8.93 0.06 18.33
CA LYS A 122 8.90 0.95 19.49
C LYS A 122 8.07 2.19 19.15
N ASP A 123 7.07 2.49 19.97
CA ASP A 123 6.20 3.66 19.85
C ASP A 123 5.47 3.77 18.50
N LEU A 124 5.26 2.64 17.80
CA LEU A 124 4.50 2.62 16.54
C LEU A 124 3.73 1.31 16.40
N ARG A 125 2.42 1.42 16.14
CA ARG A 125 1.54 0.29 15.82
C ARG A 125 0.67 0.66 14.63
N ILE A 126 0.58 -0.24 13.65
CA ILE A 126 -0.32 -0.10 12.51
C ILE A 126 -1.01 -1.44 12.29
N ARG A 127 -2.32 -1.42 12.05
CA ARG A 127 -3.11 -2.55 11.59
C ARG A 127 -4.06 -2.07 10.50
N ILE A 128 -4.02 -2.75 9.36
CA ILE A 128 -4.93 -2.53 8.24
C ILE A 128 -5.59 -3.87 7.97
N GLU A 129 -6.91 -3.92 7.98
CA GLU A 129 -7.64 -5.14 7.69
C GLU A 129 -8.94 -4.85 6.94
N ASP A 130 -9.35 -5.78 6.08
CA ASP A 130 -10.65 -5.67 5.46
C ASP A 130 -11.75 -6.00 6.47
N VAL A 131 -12.79 -5.18 6.43
CA VAL A 131 -14.00 -5.29 7.25
C VAL A 131 -15.22 -5.29 6.34
N ALA A 132 -16.40 -5.57 6.89
CA ALA A 132 -17.63 -5.42 6.13
C ALA A 132 -17.73 -3.99 5.58
N GLY A 133 -17.86 -3.86 4.25
CA GLY A 133 -18.03 -2.57 3.57
C GLY A 133 -16.75 -1.76 3.35
N GLY A 134 -15.55 -2.26 3.67
CA GLY A 134 -14.33 -1.48 3.42
C GLY A 134 -13.06 -2.03 4.06
N SER A 135 -12.09 -1.14 4.30
CA SER A 135 -10.83 -1.46 4.97
C SER A 135 -10.68 -0.58 6.20
N ARG A 136 -10.49 -1.19 7.37
CA ARG A 136 -10.23 -0.48 8.62
C ARG A 136 -8.73 -0.26 8.76
N ILE A 137 -8.35 0.97 9.04
CA ILE A 137 -6.98 1.47 9.15
C ILE A 137 -6.81 2.01 10.56
N GLN A 138 -5.99 1.34 11.34
CA GLN A 138 -5.67 1.72 12.71
C GLN A 138 -4.18 2.02 12.83
N ALA A 139 -3.84 3.16 13.41
CA ALA A 139 -2.46 3.56 13.66
C ALA A 139 -2.32 4.30 14.99
N GLU A 140 -1.20 4.07 15.67
CA GLU A 140 -0.87 4.69 16.95
C GLU A 140 0.61 5.04 17.00
N ILE A 141 0.90 6.29 17.37
CA ILE A 141 2.22 6.85 17.63
C ILE A 141 2.13 7.84 18.81
N PRO A 142 3.25 8.25 19.43
CA PRO A 142 3.23 9.33 20.42
C PRO A 142 2.53 10.58 19.87
N GLY A 143 1.48 11.00 20.57
CA GLY A 143 0.73 12.21 20.23
C GLY A 143 -0.33 12.05 19.13
N ALA A 144 -0.52 10.86 18.53
CA ALA A 144 -1.63 10.65 17.60
C ALA A 144 -2.16 9.21 17.55
N THR A 145 -3.48 9.08 17.40
CA THR A 145 -4.15 7.81 17.03
C THR A 145 -5.07 8.03 15.84
N VAL A 146 -5.20 7.02 15.01
CA VAL A 146 -6.06 7.00 13.83
C VAL A 146 -6.86 5.69 13.86
N ASP A 147 -8.17 5.78 13.71
CA ASP A 147 -9.06 4.64 13.53
C ASP A 147 -10.12 5.03 12.50
N VAL A 148 -9.87 4.65 11.24
CA VAL A 148 -10.65 5.08 10.09
C VAL A 148 -11.06 3.85 9.28
N VAL A 149 -12.29 3.83 8.82
CA VAL A 149 -12.77 2.91 7.79
C VAL A 149 -12.77 3.66 6.47
N ALA A 150 -11.97 3.17 5.52
CA ALA A 150 -12.11 3.52 4.11
C ALA A 150 -13.22 2.63 3.53
N GLU A 151 -14.39 3.18 3.27
CA GLU A 151 -15.58 2.49 2.75
C GLU A 151 -15.39 2.15 1.27
N ARG A 152 -15.82 0.96 0.83
CA ARG A 152 -15.82 0.51 -0.58
C ARG A 152 -17.27 0.54 -1.10
N PRO A 153 -17.65 1.53 -1.91
CA PRO A 153 -18.93 1.49 -2.61
C PRO A 153 -18.99 0.27 -3.55
N ASP A 154 -20.21 -0.19 -3.83
CA ASP A 154 -20.44 -1.18 -4.88
C ASP A 154 -19.93 -0.63 -6.22
N GLU A 155 -19.45 -1.54 -7.07
CA GLU A 155 -18.92 -1.20 -8.41
C GLU A 155 -17.71 -0.24 -8.40
N HIS A 156 -17.08 -0.02 -7.24
CA HIS A 156 -15.89 0.82 -7.13
C HIS A 156 -14.68 0.17 -7.81
N ASP A 157 -14.12 0.89 -8.78
CA ASP A 157 -12.93 0.51 -9.51
C ASP A 157 -11.65 0.97 -8.81
N CYS A 158 -10.58 0.20 -8.99
CA CYS A 158 -9.21 0.60 -8.71
C CYS A 158 -8.37 0.51 -9.98
N LEU A 159 -7.19 1.13 -9.99
CA LEU A 159 -6.23 0.95 -11.07
C LEU A 159 -5.11 0.03 -10.59
N ALA A 160 -5.16 -1.22 -11.02
CA ALA A 160 -4.12 -2.21 -10.79
C ALA A 160 -3.24 -2.33 -12.03
N VAL A 161 -1.91 -2.17 -11.91
CA VAL A 161 -0.99 -2.16 -13.07
C VAL A 161 0.26 -2.99 -12.77
N VAL A 162 0.67 -3.78 -13.77
CA VAL A 162 1.98 -4.43 -13.78
C VAL A 162 2.93 -3.66 -14.68
N VAL A 163 4.03 -3.18 -14.10
CA VAL A 163 5.09 -2.43 -14.77
C VAL A 163 6.31 -3.33 -14.94
N PRO A 164 6.56 -3.87 -16.14
CA PRO A 164 7.71 -4.71 -16.42
C PRO A 164 8.96 -3.88 -16.76
N TRP A 165 10.02 -3.97 -15.95
CA TRP A 165 11.36 -3.53 -16.37
C TRP A 165 12.16 -4.67 -17.01
N SER A 166 11.89 -5.91 -16.60
CA SER A 166 12.37 -7.16 -17.19
C SER A 166 11.64 -8.37 -16.63
N THR A 167 11.90 -9.56 -17.18
CA THR A 167 11.39 -10.82 -16.62
C THR A 167 11.82 -11.07 -15.17
N ARG A 168 12.86 -10.37 -14.68
CA ARG A 168 13.38 -10.48 -13.31
C ARG A 168 13.14 -9.24 -12.45
N ARG A 169 12.66 -8.14 -13.04
CA ARG A 169 12.47 -6.84 -12.37
C ARG A 169 11.16 -6.23 -12.81
N PHE A 170 10.24 -6.03 -11.89
CA PHE A 170 8.89 -5.58 -12.18
C PHE A 170 8.22 -5.07 -10.92
N GLN A 171 7.16 -4.31 -11.09
CA GLN A 171 6.28 -3.86 -10.00
C GLN A 171 4.85 -4.19 -10.37
N TYR A 172 4.10 -4.68 -9.40
CA TYR A 172 2.65 -4.60 -9.37
C TYR A 172 2.26 -3.49 -8.40
N THR A 173 1.33 -2.62 -8.81
CA THR A 173 0.77 -1.59 -7.94
C THR A 173 -0.74 -1.51 -8.10
N VAL A 174 -1.44 -1.22 -7.01
CA VAL A 174 -2.85 -0.83 -7.03
C VAL A 174 -2.97 0.59 -6.50
N LYS A 175 -3.64 1.44 -7.26
CA LYS A 175 -4.13 2.74 -6.80
C LYS A 175 -5.65 2.63 -6.66
N ASP A 176 -6.13 2.58 -5.43
CA ASP A 176 -7.55 2.61 -5.12
C ASP A 176 -7.86 3.98 -4.50
N VAL A 177 -8.42 4.86 -5.31
CA VAL A 177 -8.57 6.29 -5.00
C VAL A 177 -10.00 6.61 -4.59
N ALA A 178 -10.19 7.76 -3.93
CA ALA A 178 -11.50 8.33 -3.62
C ALA A 178 -12.45 7.43 -2.81
N ARG A 179 -11.89 6.55 -1.96
CA ARG A 179 -12.65 5.74 -1.01
C ARG A 179 -13.24 6.65 0.07
N PRO A 180 -14.56 6.74 0.29
CA PRO A 180 -15.09 7.53 1.41
C PRO A 180 -14.46 7.09 2.72
N ALA A 181 -14.16 8.04 3.61
CA ALA A 181 -13.49 7.75 4.87
C ALA A 181 -14.33 8.24 6.06
N VAL A 182 -14.58 7.35 7.02
CA VAL A 182 -15.30 7.65 8.26
C VAL A 182 -14.54 7.10 9.45
N GLY A 183 -14.74 7.68 10.62
CA GLY A 183 -14.05 7.27 11.84
C GLY A 183 -13.46 8.45 12.57
N GLU A 184 -12.22 8.32 13.01
CA GLU A 184 -11.66 9.26 13.96
C GLU A 184 -10.15 9.39 13.93
N ILE A 185 -9.68 10.60 14.21
CA ILE A 185 -8.28 10.94 14.45
C ILE A 185 -8.19 11.64 15.80
N THR A 186 -7.25 11.22 16.66
CA THR A 186 -6.90 11.96 17.87
C THR A 186 -5.50 12.52 17.73
N VAL A 187 -5.31 13.79 18.05
CA VAL A 187 -3.99 14.45 18.10
C VAL A 187 -3.85 15.15 19.46
N GLY A 188 -2.81 14.80 20.21
CA GLY A 188 -2.67 15.22 21.61
C GLY A 188 -3.85 14.72 22.46
N SER A 189 -4.63 15.65 23.02
CA SER A 189 -5.85 15.38 23.78
C SER A 189 -7.14 15.60 22.98
N GLU A 190 -7.05 16.08 21.74
CA GLU A 190 -8.22 16.44 20.94
C GLU A 190 -8.60 15.30 19.99
N ARG A 191 -9.91 15.01 19.94
CA ARG A 191 -10.52 13.94 19.17
C ARG A 191 -11.36 14.54 18.04
N TYR A 192 -11.16 14.06 16.82
CA TYR A 192 -11.81 14.58 15.61
C TYR A 192 -12.52 13.48 14.87
N HIS A 193 -13.85 13.60 14.81
CA HIS A 193 -14.69 12.73 14.02
C HIS A 193 -14.61 13.08 12.54
N LEU A 194 -14.59 12.05 11.69
CA LEU A 194 -14.65 12.18 10.24
C LEU A 194 -16.10 11.93 9.78
N PRO A 195 -16.88 12.99 9.53
CA PRO A 195 -18.24 12.83 9.06
C PRO A 195 -18.25 12.26 7.63
N SER A 196 -19.26 11.44 7.34
CA SER A 196 -19.48 10.91 5.99
C SER A 196 -19.59 12.06 4.97
N GLY A 197 -19.03 11.84 3.77
CA GLY A 197 -19.07 12.78 2.66
C GLY A 197 -18.07 13.95 2.71
N GLN A 198 -17.17 14.00 3.70
CA GLN A 198 -16.17 15.08 3.81
C GLN A 198 -14.72 14.60 3.84
N SER A 199 -14.50 13.28 3.86
CA SER A 199 -13.16 12.70 3.94
C SER A 199 -13.03 11.54 2.96
N TRP A 200 -11.81 11.37 2.43
CA TRP A 200 -11.48 10.35 1.44
C TRP A 200 -10.16 9.69 1.76
N ALA A 201 -10.05 8.41 1.43
CA ALA A 201 -8.87 7.61 1.56
C ALA A 201 -8.36 7.15 0.18
N VAL A 202 -7.05 7.00 0.07
CA VAL A 202 -6.36 6.48 -1.10
C VAL A 202 -5.42 5.37 -0.65
N LEU A 203 -5.54 4.21 -1.28
CA LEU A 203 -4.60 3.10 -1.14
C LEU A 203 -3.57 3.15 -2.27
N ASP A 204 -2.30 3.03 -1.88
CA ASP A 204 -1.19 2.64 -2.74
C ASP A 204 -0.64 1.30 -2.24
N HIS A 205 -1.02 0.24 -2.96
CA HIS A 205 -0.48 -1.09 -2.76
C HIS A 205 0.73 -1.29 -3.69
N GLY A 206 1.74 -2.01 -3.21
CA GLY A 206 2.78 -2.49 -4.10
C GLY A 206 3.44 -3.79 -3.71
N ARG A 207 3.78 -4.57 -4.72
CA ARG A 207 4.50 -5.84 -4.66
C ARG A 207 5.41 -5.93 -5.87
N GLY A 208 6.70 -6.21 -5.69
CA GLY A 208 7.57 -6.34 -6.85
C GLY A 208 9.02 -6.63 -6.53
N ARG A 209 9.83 -6.62 -7.59
CA ARG A 209 11.28 -6.77 -7.54
C ARG A 209 11.93 -5.63 -8.29
N TRP A 210 12.44 -4.66 -7.56
CA TRP A 210 12.88 -3.40 -8.14
C TRP A 210 14.34 -3.47 -8.62
N PRO A 211 14.72 -2.65 -9.62
CA PRO A 211 16.12 -2.30 -9.87
C PRO A 211 16.82 -1.80 -8.60
N TYR A 212 18.15 -1.86 -8.55
CA TYR A 212 18.88 -1.32 -7.39
C TYR A 212 18.80 0.20 -7.33
N ASP A 213 18.86 0.83 -8.49
CA ASP A 213 18.78 2.26 -8.68
C ASP A 213 17.62 2.55 -9.64
N ILE A 214 16.76 3.47 -9.26
CA ILE A 214 15.58 3.88 -10.01
C ILE A 214 15.16 5.28 -9.58
N THR A 215 14.91 6.15 -10.56
CA THR A 215 14.20 7.41 -10.33
C THR A 215 12.71 7.13 -10.39
N TRP A 216 12.03 7.45 -9.31
CA TRP A 216 10.59 7.24 -9.17
C TRP A 216 9.92 8.59 -8.89
N ASN A 217 8.95 8.94 -9.73
CA ASN A 217 8.08 10.09 -9.49
C ASN A 217 6.77 9.55 -8.94
N TRP A 218 6.39 10.03 -7.76
CA TRP A 218 5.12 9.71 -7.10
C TRP A 218 4.31 10.99 -6.95
N GLY A 219 3.02 10.93 -7.27
CA GLY A 219 2.07 12.04 -7.21
C GLY A 219 0.65 11.57 -7.48
#